data_AF-A0A9E6BID3-F1
#
_entry.id   AF-A0A9E6BID3-F1
#
_cell.length_a   1.000
_cell.length_b   1.000
_cell.length_c   1.000
_cell.angle_alpha   90.00
_cell.angle_beta   90.00
_cell.angle_gamma   90.00
#
_symmetry.space_group_name_H-M   'P 1'
#
loop_
_entity.id
_entity.type
_entity.pdbx_description
1 polymer ?
#
loop_
_entity_poly.entity_id
_entity_poly.type
_entity_poly.pdbx_seq_one_letter_code
_entity_poly.pdbx_strand_id
1 'polypeptide(L)'
;VTMAIDDKKLSGAESLRKTRTYGKFRCHNPTCMGRLEPKPGDKHVKCPVCCCEFRVAWIRPDFPRIRGPVWEVNKKIAEEAFKKKREGK
;
A
#
# COMPACT_ATOMS: atom_id res chain seq x y z
N VAL A 1 29.53 -12.53 25.49
CA VAL A 1 28.83 -11.52 24.66
C VAL A 1 27.47 -11.28 25.29
N THR A 2 27.28 -10.11 25.89
CA THR A 2 26.10 -9.70 26.66
C THR A 2 24.89 -9.50 25.75
N MET A 3 23.76 -10.17 26.03
CA MET A 3 22.48 -9.81 25.45
C MET A 3 21.90 -8.63 26.24
N ALA A 4 21.70 -7.51 25.56
CA ALA A 4 21.02 -6.34 26.11
C ALA A 4 19.59 -6.73 26.49
N ILE A 5 19.31 -6.71 27.80
CA ILE A 5 18.00 -6.97 28.36
C ILE A 5 17.29 -5.61 28.35
N ASP A 6 16.72 -5.25 27.21
CA ASP A 6 15.88 -4.06 27.09
C ASP A 6 14.60 -4.25 27.92
N ASP A 7 14.24 -3.20 28.66
CA ASP A 7 13.24 -3.06 29.74
C ASP A 7 11.77 -3.43 29.45
N LYS A 8 11.48 -4.27 28.46
CA LYS A 8 10.14 -4.81 28.20
C LYS A 8 10.25 -6.31 27.95
N LYS A 9 9.67 -7.11 28.87
CA LYS A 9 9.51 -8.59 28.86
C LYS A 9 8.88 -9.16 27.56
N LEU A 10 9.51 -8.95 26.41
CA LEU A 10 9.07 -9.42 25.11
C LEU A 10 10.28 -10.03 24.44
N SER A 11 10.14 -11.29 24.02
CA SER A 11 11.14 -11.94 23.18
C SER A 11 11.36 -11.15 21.89
N GLY A 12 12.54 -11.28 21.29
CA GLY A 12 12.83 -10.64 20.00
C GLY A 12 11.76 -10.96 18.93
N ALA A 13 11.20 -12.17 18.97
CA ALA A 13 10.10 -12.58 18.10
C ALA A 13 8.80 -11.78 18.33
N GLU A 14 8.46 -11.42 19.57
CA GLU A 14 7.28 -10.63 19.90
C GLU A 14 7.43 -9.15 19.50
N SER A 15 8.63 -8.60 19.67
CA SER A 15 8.98 -7.25 19.19
C SER A 15 8.85 -7.15 17.67
N LEU A 16 9.32 -8.17 16.93
CA LEU A 16 9.16 -8.27 15.48
C LEU A 16 7.70 -8.49 15.03
N ARG A 17 6.86 -9.15 15.82
CA ARG A 17 5.43 -9.30 15.49
C ARG A 17 4.68 -7.98 15.56
N LYS A 18 5.01 -7.09 16.49
CA LYS A 18 4.37 -5.76 16.62
C LYS A 18 4.62 -4.85 15.41
N THR A 19 5.76 -5.00 14.73
CA THR A 19 6.08 -4.22 13.53
C THR A 19 5.49 -4.81 12.25
N ARG A 20 4.91 -6.03 12.28
CA ARG A 20 4.20 -6.60 11.13
C ARG A 20 2.90 -5.84 10.89
N THR A 21 2.90 -5.08 9.81
CA THR A 21 1.73 -4.34 9.34
C THR A 21 0.82 -5.27 8.53
N TYR A 22 0.14 -6.17 9.24
CA TYR A 22 -0.94 -6.97 8.66
C TYR A 22 -2.00 -6.03 8.07
N GLY A 23 -2.52 -6.35 6.89
CA GLY A 23 -3.53 -5.52 6.22
C GLY A 23 -3.00 -4.35 5.37
N LYS A 24 -1.73 -3.97 5.50
CA LYS A 24 -1.14 -2.85 4.73
C LYS A 24 -0.35 -3.37 3.53
N PHE A 25 -0.58 -2.84 2.34
CA PHE A 25 0.24 -3.16 1.17
C PHE A 25 0.81 -1.90 0.53
N ARG A 26 1.86 -2.08 -0.27
CA ARG A 26 2.47 -1.01 -1.04
C ARG A 26 1.72 -0.84 -2.35
N CYS A 27 1.64 0.39 -2.82
CA CYS A 27 1.13 0.71 -4.15
C CYS A 27 1.92 -0.09 -5.22
N HIS A 28 1.20 -0.59 -6.22
CA HIS A 28 1.77 -1.42 -7.28
C HIS A 28 2.32 -0.61 -8.46
N ASN A 29 2.20 0.72 -8.39
CA ASN A 29 2.82 1.60 -9.35
C ASN A 29 4.34 1.63 -9.06
N PRO A 30 5.21 1.22 -9.99
CA PRO A 30 6.66 1.12 -9.75
C PRO A 30 7.31 2.46 -9.38
N THR A 31 6.69 3.59 -9.73
CA THR A 31 7.18 4.92 -9.36
C THR A 31 6.66 5.39 -8.00
N CYS A 32 5.70 4.68 -7.41
CA CYS A 32 5.05 5.05 -6.16
C CYS A 32 5.04 3.86 -5.19
N MET A 33 5.87 3.91 -4.16
CA MET A 33 5.90 2.90 -3.08
C MET A 33 5.05 3.30 -1.86
N GLY A 34 4.03 4.15 -2.07
CA GLY A 34 3.14 4.61 -1.01
C GLY A 34 2.48 3.45 -0.27
N ARG A 35 2.31 3.59 1.04
CA ARG A 35 1.60 2.62 1.87
C ARG A 35 0.09 2.86 1.76
N LEU A 36 -0.64 1.78 1.46
CA LEU A 36 -2.09 1.76 1.36
C LEU A 36 -2.67 1.00 2.55
N GLU A 37 -3.68 1.59 3.17
CA GLU A 37 -4.42 1.01 4.30
C GLU A 37 -5.91 0.97 3.93
N PRO A 38 -6.36 -0.04 3.17
CA PRO A 38 -7.79 -0.18 2.89
C PRO A 38 -8.53 -0.65 4.14
N LYS A 39 -9.79 -0.24 4.29
CA LYS A 39 -10.63 -0.69 5.39
C LYS A 39 -11.25 -2.05 5.07
N PRO A 40 -11.49 -2.92 6.07
CA PRO A 40 -12.07 -4.24 5.85
C PRO A 40 -13.35 -4.17 5.00
N GLY A 41 -13.36 -4.88 3.86
CA GLY A 41 -14.49 -4.92 2.94
C GLY A 41 -14.44 -3.90 1.79
N ASP A 42 -13.49 -2.97 1.76
CA ASP A 42 -13.33 -2.04 0.64
C ASP A 42 -13.01 -2.77 -0.67
N LYS A 43 -13.81 -2.55 -1.72
CA LYS A 43 -13.55 -3.13 -3.05
C LYS A 43 -12.52 -2.35 -3.86
N HIS A 44 -12.31 -1.09 -3.50
CA HIS A 44 -11.41 -0.17 -4.17
C HIS A 44 -10.59 0.60 -3.14
N VAL A 45 -9.32 0.86 -3.45
CA VAL A 45 -8.46 1.70 -2.64
C VAL A 45 -7.73 2.69 -3.53
N LYS A 46 -7.67 3.94 -3.09
CA LYS A 46 -6.94 5.01 -3.77
C LYS A 46 -5.61 5.26 -3.07
N CYS A 47 -4.54 5.37 -3.84
CA CYS A 47 -3.24 5.77 -3.31
C CYS A 47 -3.22 7.27 -3.00
N PRO A 48 -2.85 7.68 -1.77
CA PRO A 48 -2.79 9.09 -1.42
C PRO A 48 -1.64 9.84 -2.12
N VAL A 49 -0.64 9.11 -2.64
CA VAL A 49 0.55 9.71 -3.26
C VAL A 49 0.37 9.87 -4.77
N CYS A 50 0.05 8.78 -5.49
CA CYS A 50 -0.07 8.81 -6.94
C CYS A 50 -1.51 8.93 -7.45
N CYS A 51 -2.50 9.01 -6.56
CA CYS A 51 -3.93 9.04 -6.88
C CYS A 51 -4.46 7.84 -7.67
N CYS A 52 -3.61 6.84 -7.99
CA CYS A 52 -4.02 5.62 -8.67
C CYS A 52 -5.01 4.82 -7.82
N GLU A 53 -5.98 4.23 -8.49
CA GLU A 53 -7.00 3.41 -7.86
C GLU A 53 -6.75 1.93 -8.16
N PHE A 54 -6.90 1.10 -7.14
CA PHE A 54 -6.66 -0.34 -7.20
C PHE A 54 -7.87 -1.09 -6.69
N ARG A 55 -8.20 -2.18 -7.37
CA ARG A 55 -9.20 -3.15 -6.91
C ARG A 55 -8.61 -4.03 -5.83
N VAL A 56 -9.33 -4.15 -4.73
CA VAL A 56 -8.93 -4.95 -3.57
C VAL A 56 -9.90 -6.12 -3.43
N ALA A 57 -9.33 -7.31 -3.19
CA ALA A 57 -10.07 -8.49 -2.80
C ALA A 57 -9.66 -8.91 -1.39
N TRP A 58 -10.62 -9.34 -0.59
CA TRP A 58 -10.40 -9.76 0.79
C TRP A 58 -10.53 -11.27 0.88
N ILE A 59 -9.49 -11.95 1.38
CA ILE A 59 -9.60 -13.37 1.77
C ILE A 59 -10.12 -13.47 3.21
N ARG A 60 -9.71 -12.54 4.06
CA ARG A 60 -10.20 -12.33 5.44
C ARG A 60 -10.22 -10.83 5.72
N PRO A 61 -10.95 -10.34 6.74
CA PRO A 61 -11.03 -8.91 7.09
C PRO A 61 -9.67 -8.24 7.32
N ASP A 62 -8.64 -9.00 7.69
CA ASP A 62 -7.28 -8.51 7.97
C ASP A 62 -6.29 -8.77 6.82
N PHE A 63 -6.72 -9.47 5.77
CA PHE A 63 -5.89 -9.89 4.63
C PHE A 63 -6.48 -9.40 3.30
N PRO A 64 -6.27 -8.11 2.96
CA PRO A 64 -6.55 -7.60 1.65
C PRO A 64 -5.44 -7.97 0.66
N ARG A 65 -5.82 -8.19 -0.59
CA ARG A 65 -4.93 -8.37 -1.73
C ARG A 65 -5.33 -7.46 -2.87
N ILE A 66 -4.34 -6.85 -3.52
CA ILE A 66 -4.58 -6.13 -4.78
C ILE A 66 -4.89 -7.14 -5.88
N ARG A 67 -6.00 -6.93 -6.60
CA ARG A 67 -6.33 -7.67 -7.83
C ARG A 67 -5.71 -7.01 -9.05
N GLY A 68 -5.63 -5.69 -9.06
CA GLY A 68 -5.04 -4.92 -10.15
C GLY A 68 -5.51 -3.47 -10.13
N PRO A 69 -4.95 -2.62 -11.01
CA PRO A 69 -5.39 -1.24 -11.15
C PRO A 69 -6.83 -1.16 -11.68
N VAL A 70 -7.53 -0.09 -11.34
CA VAL A 70 -8.74 0.34 -12.04
C VAL A 70 -8.29 1.07 -13.30
N TRP A 71 -8.41 0.40 -14.45
CA TRP A 71 -7.85 0.91 -15.70
C TRP A 71 -8.48 2.24 -16.13
N GLU A 72 -9.79 2.40 -15.96
CA GLU A 72 -10.51 3.61 -16.37
C GLU A 72 -10.00 4.88 -15.68
N VAL A 73 -9.72 4.79 -14.37
CA VAL A 73 -9.22 5.92 -13.57
C VAL A 73 -7.74 6.16 -13.86
N ASN A 74 -6.93 5.09 -13.87
CA ASN A 74 -5.48 5.23 -14.06
C ASN A 74 -5.12 5.68 -15.48
N LYS A 75 -5.89 5.29 -16.49
CA LYS A 75 -5.68 5.72 -17.89
C LYS A 75 -5.87 7.22 -18.02
N LYS A 76 -6.94 7.79 -17.44
CA LYS A 76 -7.17 9.24 -17.41
C LYS A 76 -6.02 9.99 -16.74
N ILE A 77 -5.59 9.54 -15.55
CA ILE A 77 -4.47 10.15 -14.82
C ILE A 77 -3.17 10.10 -15.64
N ALA A 78 -2.91 8.99 -16.34
CA ALA A 78 -1.74 8.83 -17.20
C ALA A 78 -1.81 9.75 -18.43
N GLU A 79 -2.98 9.87 -19.06
CA GLU A 79 -3.21 10.77 -20.20
C GLU A 79 -3.04 12.24 -19.81
N GLU A 80 -3.56 12.66 -18.65
CA GLU A 80 -3.38 14.00 -18.10
C GLU A 80 -1.91 14.29 -17.79
N ALA A 81 -1.21 13.35 -17.16
CA ALA A 81 0.22 13.48 -16.88
C ALA A 81 1.04 13.56 -18.18
N PHE A 82 0.65 12.82 -19.22
CA PHE A 82 1.30 12.84 -20.51
C PHE A 82 1.05 14.14 -21.29
N LYS A 83 -0.17 14.67 -21.28
CA LYS A 83 -0.50 15.98 -21.86
C LYS A 83 0.33 17.10 -21.24
N LYS A 84 0.37 17.17 -19.89
CA LYS A 84 1.20 18.14 -19.17
C LYS A 84 2.68 18.07 -19.54
N LYS A 85 3.23 16.86 -19.75
CA LYS A 85 4.61 16.68 -20.20
C LYS A 85 4.85 17.08 -21.66
N ARG A 86 3.83 17.00 -22.52
CA ARG A 86 3.92 17.43 -23.93
C ARG A 86 3.74 18.92 -24.11
N GLU A 87 2.95 19.58 -23.27
CA GLU A 87 2.69 21.03 -23.34
C GLU A 87 3.78 21.87 -22.66
N GLY A 88 4.53 21.28 -21.72
CA GLY A 88 5.69 21.91 -21.08
C GLY A 88 7.02 21.72 -21.81
N LYS A 89 7.00 21.29 -23.08
CA LYS A 89 8.19 21.04 -23.92
C LYS A 89 8.06 21.84 -25.21
#